data_AF-A0A7K3YJP6-F1
#
_entry.id   AF-A0A7K3YJP6-F1
#
_cell.length_a   1.000
_cell.length_b   1.000
_cell.length_c   1.000
_cell.angle_alpha   90.00
_cell.angle_beta   90.00
_cell.angle_gamma   90.00
#
_symmetry.space_group_name_H-M   'P 1'
#
loop_
_entity.id
_entity.type
_entity.pdbx_description
1 polymer ?
#
loop_
_entity_poly.entity_id
_entity_poly.type
_entity_poly.pdbx_seq_one_letter_code
_entity_poly.pdbx_strand_id
1 'polypeptide(L)' 'MAKPIELGLVLEGEDARRFQRYLDHPTDTDDGRELIREAAIIAREMRL' A
#
# COMPACT_ATOMS: atom_id res chain seq x y z
N MET A 1 -27.93 9.05 -9.53
CA MET A 1 -27.19 7.77 -9.45
C MET A 1 -25.93 8.03 -8.66
N ALA A 2 -25.72 7.35 -7.53
CA ALA A 2 -24.50 7.49 -6.76
C ALA A 2 -23.38 6.72 -7.47
N LYS A 3 -22.22 7.37 -7.70
CA LYS A 3 -21.03 6.68 -8.19
C LYS A 3 -20.53 5.74 -7.07
N PRO A 4 -20.04 4.53 -7.38
CA PRO A 4 -19.40 3.68 -6.38
C PRO A 4 -18.27 4.47 -5.70
N ILE A 5 -18.18 4.37 -4.38
CA ILE A 5 -17.02 4.88 -3.65
C ILE A 5 -15.86 3.96 -4.04
N GLU A 6 -14.95 4.46 -4.86
CA GLU A 6 -13.68 3.78 -5.13
C GLU A 6 -12.86 3.81 -3.83
N LEU A 7 -12.89 2.70 -3.08
CA LEU A 7 -12.12 2.51 -1.86
C LEU A 7 -10.64 2.22 -2.21
N GLY A 8 -10.02 3.13 -2.93
CA GLY A 8 -8.60 3.11 -3.25
C GLY A 8 -7.88 4.27 -2.56
N LEU A 9 -6.73 4.00 -1.95
CA LEU A 9 -5.81 5.07 -1.56
C LEU A 9 -5.20 5.62 -2.85
N VAL A 10 -5.76 6.71 -3.38
CA VAL A 10 -5.23 7.37 -4.57
C VAL A 10 -4.14 8.34 -4.13
N LEU A 11 -2.90 8.03 -4.48
CA LEU A 11 -1.77 8.95 -4.32
C LEU A 11 -1.63 9.79 -5.59
N GLU A 12 -1.45 11.10 -5.44
CA GLU A 12 -1.27 12.03 -6.56
C GLU A 12 0.03 12.82 -6.42
N GLY A 13 0.45 13.44 -7.53
CA GLY A 13 1.55 14.41 -7.52
C GLY A 13 2.87 13.85 -6.97
N GLU A 14 3.37 14.46 -5.89
CA GLU A 14 4.64 14.09 -5.28
C GLU A 14 4.57 12.77 -4.51
N ASP A 15 3.46 12.49 -3.85
CA ASP A 15 3.28 11.28 -3.06
C ASP A 15 3.29 10.04 -3.97
N ALA A 16 2.63 10.11 -5.12
CA ALA A 16 2.70 9.07 -6.14
C ALA A 16 4.14 8.81 -6.61
N ARG A 17 4.90 9.88 -6.86
CA ARG A 17 6.32 9.77 -7.27
C ARG A 17 7.19 9.19 -6.18
N ARG A 18 6.95 9.57 -4.92
CA ARG A 18 7.70 9.06 -3.77
C ARG A 18 7.41 7.59 -3.54
N PHE A 19 6.14 7.19 -3.67
CA PHE A 19 5.74 5.79 -3.56
C PHE A 19 6.35 4.94 -4.68
N GLN A 20 6.35 5.43 -5.94
CA GLN A 20 7.01 4.73 -7.04
C GLN A 20 8.51 4.53 -6.78
N ARG A 21 9.23 5.59 -6.33
CA ARG A 21 10.65 5.46 -5.98
C ARG A 21 10.89 4.44 -4.87
N TYR A 22 9.99 4.38 -3.90
CA TYR A 22 10.03 3.38 -2.85
C TYR A 22 9.85 1.95 -3.40
N LEU A 23 8.93 1.73 -4.34
CA LEU A 23 8.77 0.43 -4.98
C LEU A 23 10.00 0.02 -5.80
N ASP A 24 10.62 0.97 -6.50
CA ASP A 24 11.81 0.72 -7.32
C ASP A 24 13.06 0.48 -6.46
N HIS A 25 13.17 1.18 -5.33
CA HIS A 25 14.26 1.04 -4.38
C HIS A 25 13.73 1.09 -2.93
N PRO A 26 13.31 -0.07 -2.38
CA PRO A 26 12.76 -0.13 -1.04
C PRO A 26 13.77 0.34 0.00
N THR A 27 13.40 1.33 0.79
CA THR A 27 14.24 1.90 1.87
C THR A 27 13.71 1.53 3.26
N ASP A 28 12.77 0.59 3.34
CA ASP A 28 12.24 0.08 4.60
C ASP A 28 13.30 -0.70 5.38
N THR A 29 13.13 -0.65 6.71
CA THR A 29 13.89 -1.48 7.65
C THR A 29 13.42 -2.94 7.60
N ASP A 30 14.19 -3.86 8.15
CA ASP A 30 13.78 -5.27 8.27
C ASP A 30 12.45 -5.40 9.01
N ASP A 31 12.29 -4.70 10.14
CA ASP A 31 11.02 -4.66 10.89
C ASP A 31 9.86 -4.12 10.04
N GLY A 32 10.13 -3.12 9.19
CA GLY A 32 9.13 -2.56 8.28
C GLY A 32 8.66 -3.58 7.24
N ARG A 33 9.56 -4.41 6.70
CA ARG A 33 9.19 -5.51 5.79
C ARG A 33 8.34 -6.55 6.49
N GLU A 34 8.69 -6.89 7.72
CA GLU A 34 7.95 -7.89 8.50
C GLU A 34 6.52 -7.43 8.76
N LEU A 35 6.33 -6.17 9.15
CA LEU A 35 5.00 -5.58 9.31
C LEU A 35 4.17 -5.60 8.03
N ILE A 36 4.75 -5.23 6.89
CA ILE A 36 4.06 -5.27 5.59
C ILE A 36 3.65 -6.71 5.24
N ARG A 37 4.54 -7.68 5.51
CA ARG A 37 4.28 -9.10 5.28
C ARG A 37 3.14 -9.63 6.15
N GLU A 38 3.14 -9.30 7.45
CA GLU A 38 2.08 -9.68 8.37
C GLU A 38 0.73 -9.09 7.93
N ALA A 39 0.72 -7.80 7.57
CA ALA A 39 -0.48 -7.13 7.06
C ALA A 39 -1.03 -7.82 5.80
N ALA A 40 -0.16 -8.24 4.87
CA ALA A 40 -0.58 -8.97 3.67
C ALA A 40 -1.16 -10.36 3.97
N ILE A 41 -0.62 -11.06 4.97
CA ILE A 41 -1.16 -12.35 5.44
C ILE A 41 -2.55 -12.14 6.05
N ILE A 42 -2.69 -11.17 6.95
CA ILE A 42 -3.96 -10.85 7.62
C ILE A 42 -5.02 -10.45 6.58
N ALA A 43 -4.69 -9.59 5.62
CA ALA A 43 -5.61 -9.18 4.56
C ALA A 43 -6.12 -10.38 3.74
N ARG A 44 -5.23 -11.33 3.42
CA ARG A 44 -5.59 -12.57 2.70
C ARG A 44 -6.51 -13.46 3.52
N GLU A 45 -6.27 -13.59 4.82
CA GLU A 45 -7.10 -14.40 5.73
C GLU A 45 -8.47 -13.76 5.96
N MET A 46 -8.54 -12.42 5.98
CA MET A 46 -9.79 -11.68 6.18
C MET A 46 -10.71 -11.63 4.95
N ARG A 47 -10.29 -12.11 3.77
CA ARG A 47 -11.06 -12.03 2.51
C ARG A 47 -11.67 -10.63 2.28
N LEU A 48 -10.85 -9.59 2.49
CA LEU A 48 -11.15 -8.24 2.02
C LEU A 48 -10.90 -8.12 0.51
#